data_AF-A0A164IZN6-F1
#
_entry.id   AF-A0A164IZN6-F1
#
_cell.length_a   1.000
_cell.length_b   1.000
_cell.length_c   1.000
_cell.angle_alpha   90.00
_cell.angle_beta   90.00
_cell.angle_gamma   90.00
#
_symmetry.space_group_name_H-M   'P 1'
#
loop_
_entity.id
_entity.type
_entity.pdbx_description
1 polymer ?
#
loop_
_entity_poly.entity_id
_entity_poly.type
_entity_poly.pdbx_seq_one_letter_code
_entity_poly.pdbx_strand_id
1 'polypeptide(L)'
;MQMNGLAELLTISRYRDRWADPRLVVCVFHNNDLNQVTWELRSMGGAPKFEQSQSLPDLSYADVARVFGLGAVAVDDPDDLAGAWRQALSADRPTVLDVRCDPEVPPIPPHATWEQMKSTAEAVLRGDPNAWHLITQGTKTKAQEFIPHHDN
;
A
#
# COMPACT_ATOMS: atom_id res chain seq x y z
N MET A 1 2.69 7.70 -1.91
CA MET A 1 2.83 8.61 -3.07
C MET A 1 2.94 10.09 -2.69
N GLN A 2 2.31 10.55 -1.60
CA GLN A 2 2.25 11.98 -1.24
C GLN A 2 3.60 12.68 -0.96
N MET A 3 4.63 11.97 -0.47
CA MET A 3 5.90 12.62 -0.13
C MET A 3 6.63 13.22 -1.35
N ASN A 4 6.74 12.50 -2.47
CA ASN A 4 7.51 12.96 -3.63
C ASN A 4 6.93 12.51 -5.00
N GLY A 5 5.93 11.63 -5.04
CA GLY A 5 5.51 10.97 -6.28
C GLY A 5 4.25 11.54 -6.94
N LEU A 6 3.42 12.27 -6.19
CA LEU A 6 2.10 12.70 -6.68
C LEU A 6 2.19 13.72 -7.84
N ALA A 7 3.08 14.71 -7.73
CA ALA A 7 3.23 15.74 -8.76
C ALA A 7 3.77 15.19 -10.08
N GLU A 8 4.53 14.09 -10.04
CA GLU A 8 5.12 13.48 -11.25
C GLU A 8 4.07 12.79 -12.16
N LEU A 9 2.83 12.62 -11.70
CA LEU A 9 1.73 12.28 -12.58
C LEU A 9 1.50 13.35 -13.67
N LEU A 10 1.79 14.62 -13.37
CA LEU A 10 1.74 15.70 -14.36
C LEU A 10 2.85 15.56 -15.40
N THR A 11 4.05 15.13 -14.97
CA THR A 11 5.17 14.82 -15.87
C THR A 11 4.78 13.68 -16.83
N ILE A 12 4.17 12.61 -16.32
CA ILE A 12 3.63 11.53 -17.16
C ILE A 12 2.64 12.08 -18.18
N SER A 13 1.67 12.88 -17.72
CA SER A 13 0.66 13.49 -18.60
C SER A 13 1.28 14.33 -19.73
N ARG A 14 2.31 15.14 -19.41
CA ARG A 14 3.03 16.00 -20.36
C ARG A 14 3.78 15.22 -21.45
N TYR A 15 4.32 14.06 -21.13
CA TYR A 15 5.28 13.36 -22.00
C TYR A 15 4.76 12.06 -22.63
N ARG A 16 3.61 11.54 -22.18
CA ARG A 16 3.05 10.27 -22.67
C ARG A 16 2.91 10.18 -24.20
N ASP A 17 2.62 11.30 -24.88
CA ASP A 17 2.43 11.32 -26.34
C ASP A 17 3.74 11.12 -27.12
N ARG A 18 4.89 11.15 -26.44
CA ARG A 18 6.19 10.83 -27.04
C ARG A 18 6.50 9.33 -27.04
N TRP A 19 5.68 8.53 -26.36
CA TRP A 19 5.91 7.10 -26.22
C TRP A 19 5.24 6.36 -27.38
N ALA A 20 5.90 5.35 -27.92
CA ALA A 20 5.30 4.49 -28.96
C ALA A 20 4.09 3.71 -28.40
N ASP A 21 4.13 3.39 -27.10
CA ASP A 21 3.04 2.80 -26.34
C ASP A 21 2.85 3.64 -25.06
N PRO A 22 1.73 4.37 -24.91
CA PRO A 22 1.47 5.24 -23.77
C PRO A 22 1.02 4.47 -22.51
N ARG A 23 1.01 3.13 -22.53
CA ARG A 23 0.60 2.31 -21.39
C ARG A 23 1.64 2.32 -20.28
N LEU A 24 1.24 2.92 -19.15
CA LEU A 24 1.97 2.89 -17.88
C LEU A 24 0.94 2.73 -16.76
N VAL A 25 1.12 1.75 -15.89
CA VAL A 25 0.25 1.57 -14.72
C VAL A 25 1.01 2.01 -13.47
N VAL A 26 0.46 2.98 -12.74
CA VAL A 26 0.97 3.40 -11.43
C VAL A 26 0.03 2.85 -10.37
N CYS A 27 0.45 1.82 -9.65
CA CYS A 27 -0.31 1.27 -8.53
C CYS A 27 0.11 1.95 -7.23
N VAL A 28 -0.85 2.55 -6.54
CA VAL A 28 -0.68 3.17 -5.24
C VAL A 28 -1.28 2.25 -4.18
N PHE A 29 -0.45 1.72 -3.30
CA PHE A 29 -0.92 1.08 -2.08
C PHE A 29 -1.29 2.16 -1.06
N HIS A 30 -2.57 2.46 -1.02
CA HIS A 30 -3.15 3.58 -0.29
C HIS A 30 -3.57 3.13 1.12
N ASN A 31 -2.69 3.37 2.08
CA ASN A 31 -2.88 3.00 3.48
C ASN A 31 -2.83 4.18 4.46
N ASN A 32 -2.74 5.41 3.95
CA ASN A 32 -2.66 6.66 4.73
C ASN A 32 -1.57 6.70 5.81
N ASP A 33 -0.51 5.92 5.62
CA ASP A 33 0.58 5.79 6.59
C ASP A 33 1.94 5.83 5.89
N LEU A 34 2.93 6.45 6.53
CA LEU A 34 4.35 6.26 6.18
C LEU A 34 4.84 4.89 6.66
N ASN A 35 4.22 3.86 6.07
CA ASN A 35 4.16 2.50 6.56
C ASN A 35 5.54 1.88 6.81
N GLN A 36 6.50 2.09 5.89
CA GLN A 36 7.86 1.60 6.05
C GLN A 36 8.55 2.16 7.29
N VAL A 37 8.44 3.47 7.54
CA VAL A 37 9.07 4.11 8.72
C VAL A 37 8.34 3.71 10.00
N THR A 38 7.00 3.57 9.94
CA THR A 38 6.20 3.07 11.06
C THR A 38 6.69 1.68 11.50
N TRP A 39 6.94 0.77 10.55
CA TRP A 39 7.45 -0.56 10.85
C TRP A 39 8.92 -0.59 11.25
N GLU A 40 9.76 0.28 10.71
CA GLU A 40 11.16 0.40 11.13
C GLU A 40 11.24 0.81 12.60
N LEU A 41 10.47 1.84 13.01
CA LEU A 41 10.41 2.27 14.41
C LEU A 41 9.86 1.20 15.34
N ARG A 42 8.84 0.45 14.91
CA ARG A 42 8.27 -0.67 15.68
C ARG A 42 9.23 -1.86 15.80
N SER A 43 9.72 -2.36 14.66
CA SER A 43 10.48 -3.62 14.57
C SER A 43 11.96 -3.48 14.94
N MET A 44 12.57 -2.31 14.77
CA MET A 44 13.98 -2.08 15.13
C MET A 44 14.12 -1.18 16.36
N GLY A 45 13.23 -0.20 16.51
CA GLY A 45 13.26 0.75 17.63
C GLY A 45 12.46 0.32 18.86
N GLY A 46 11.56 -0.67 18.74
CA GLY A 46 10.62 -1.02 19.82
C GLY A 46 9.74 0.15 20.27
N ALA A 47 9.56 1.13 19.37
CA ALA A 47 8.83 2.36 19.61
C ALA A 47 7.44 2.28 18.96
N PRO A 48 6.38 2.78 19.64
CA PRO A 48 5.06 2.86 19.04
C PRO A 48 5.08 3.85 17.87
N LYS A 49 4.06 3.75 17.01
CA LYS A 49 3.86 4.70 15.92
C LYS A 49 3.79 6.16 16.44
N PHE A 50 4.52 7.06 15.79
CA PHE A 50 4.44 8.50 16.03
C PHE A 50 3.41 9.16 15.10
N GLU A 51 2.15 9.17 15.53
CA GLU A 51 1.02 9.60 14.69
C GLU A 51 1.22 10.96 14.00
N GLN A 52 1.81 11.93 14.69
CA GLN A 52 2.02 13.28 14.18
C GLN A 52 2.89 13.35 12.91
N SER A 53 3.80 12.39 12.70
CA SER A 53 4.62 12.33 11.48
C SER A 53 4.14 11.27 10.49
N GLN A 54 3.52 10.20 10.99
CA GLN A 54 3.26 8.99 10.19
C GLN A 54 1.89 8.99 9.52
N SER A 55 0.90 9.67 10.09
CA SER A 55 -0.42 9.79 9.48
C SER A 55 -0.37 10.72 8.27
N LEU A 56 -0.86 10.24 7.14
CA LEU A 56 -1.03 11.05 5.93
C LEU A 56 -2.49 11.51 5.79
N PRO A 57 -2.74 12.70 5.21
CA PRO A 57 -4.09 13.12 4.87
C PRO A 57 -4.71 12.19 3.84
N ASP A 58 -5.99 11.89 4.00
CA ASP A 58 -6.74 11.10 3.03
C ASP A 58 -6.96 11.91 1.74
N LEU A 59 -6.59 11.33 0.60
CA LEU A 59 -6.65 11.96 -0.71
C LEU A 59 -6.91 10.88 -1.76
N SER A 60 -7.94 11.04 -2.59
CA SER A 60 -8.13 10.16 -3.74
C SER A 60 -7.04 10.39 -4.79
N TYR A 61 -6.14 9.42 -4.97
CA TYR A 61 -5.15 9.45 -6.03
C TYR A 61 -5.80 9.25 -7.40
N ALA A 62 -6.90 8.48 -7.44
CA ALA A 62 -7.69 8.30 -8.65
C ALA A 62 -8.28 9.62 -9.15
N ASP A 63 -8.85 10.46 -8.28
CA ASP A 63 -9.38 11.77 -8.67
C ASP A 63 -8.28 12.73 -9.14
N VAL A 64 -7.15 12.76 -8.44
CA VAL A 64 -5.98 13.55 -8.88
C VAL A 64 -5.51 13.12 -10.27
N ALA A 65 -5.42 11.81 -10.51
CA ALA A 65 -5.05 11.26 -11.82
C ALA A 65 -6.02 11.68 -12.93
N ARG A 66 -7.34 11.68 -12.65
CA ARG A 66 -8.36 12.17 -13.59
C ARG A 66 -8.18 13.63 -13.94
N VAL A 67 -7.87 14.49 -12.95
CA VAL A 67 -7.58 15.92 -13.19
C VAL A 67 -6.38 16.10 -14.12
N PHE A 68 -5.36 15.23 -14.01
CA PHE A 68 -4.22 15.23 -14.92
C PHE A 68 -4.47 14.55 -16.27
N GLY A 69 -5.70 14.13 -16.55
CA GLY A 69 -6.09 13.51 -17.81
C GLY A 69 -5.56 12.08 -18.00
N LEU A 70 -5.27 11.38 -16.90
CA LEU A 70 -4.85 9.98 -16.87
C LEU A 70 -6.06 9.06 -16.66
N GLY A 71 -5.90 7.78 -17.01
CA GLY A 71 -6.84 6.74 -16.57
C GLY A 71 -6.77 6.57 -15.05
N ALA A 72 -7.87 6.15 -14.43
CA ALA A 72 -7.89 5.97 -12.98
C ALA A 72 -8.94 4.95 -12.54
N VAL A 73 -8.56 4.07 -11.61
CA VAL A 73 -9.45 3.12 -10.93
C VAL A 73 -9.16 3.20 -9.43
N ALA A 74 -10.20 3.41 -8.62
CA ALA A 74 -10.12 3.23 -7.18
C ALA A 74 -10.59 1.81 -6.83
N VAL A 75 -9.88 1.15 -5.93
CA VAL A 75 -10.15 -0.24 -5.51
C VAL A 75 -10.24 -0.26 -4.00
N ASP A 76 -11.45 -0.41 -3.49
CA ASP A 76 -11.74 -0.52 -2.06
C ASP A 76 -12.01 -1.98 -1.64
N ASP A 77 -12.41 -2.83 -2.59
CA ASP A 77 -12.67 -4.26 -2.39
C ASP A 77 -11.59 -5.12 -3.09
N PRO A 78 -10.98 -6.12 -2.41
CA PRO A 78 -10.02 -7.02 -3.03
C PRO A 78 -10.57 -7.80 -4.24
N ASP A 79 -11.87 -8.09 -4.31
CA ASP A 79 -12.47 -8.83 -5.43
C ASP A 79 -12.43 -8.03 -6.75
N ASP A 80 -12.33 -6.69 -6.66
CA ASP A 80 -12.24 -5.80 -7.81
C ASP A 80 -10.82 -5.71 -8.39
N LEU A 81 -9.79 -6.19 -7.68
CA LEU A 81 -8.39 -6.09 -8.11
C LEU A 81 -8.16 -6.69 -9.51
N ALA A 82 -8.71 -7.87 -9.76
CA ALA A 82 -8.54 -8.55 -11.05
C ALA A 82 -9.18 -7.75 -12.20
N GLY A 83 -10.30 -7.07 -11.96
CA GLY A 83 -10.94 -6.17 -12.91
C GLY A 83 -10.13 -4.91 -13.15
N ALA A 84 -9.68 -4.27 -12.08
CA ALA A 84 -8.88 -3.06 -12.11
C ALA A 84 -7.56 -3.24 -12.89
N TRP A 85 -6.85 -4.35 -12.63
CA TRP A 85 -5.62 -4.68 -13.36
C TRP A 85 -5.87 -4.94 -14.85
N ARG A 86 -6.92 -5.69 -15.21
CA ARG A 86 -7.29 -5.90 -16.62
C ARG A 86 -7.56 -4.56 -17.31
N GLN A 87 -8.37 -3.69 -16.69
CA GLN A 87 -8.67 -2.37 -17.23
C GLN A 87 -7.38 -1.56 -17.44
N ALA A 88 -6.53 -1.44 -16.42
CA ALA A 88 -5.31 -0.62 -16.49
C ALA A 88 -4.30 -1.15 -17.51
N LEU A 89 -4.10 -2.47 -17.60
CA LEU A 89 -3.16 -3.09 -18.55
C LEU A 89 -3.64 -3.02 -20.01
N SER A 90 -4.96 -2.94 -20.21
CA SER A 90 -5.61 -2.78 -21.52
C SER A 90 -5.83 -1.32 -21.94
N ALA A 91 -5.54 -0.35 -21.07
CA ALA A 91 -5.81 1.06 -21.33
C ALA A 91 -4.98 1.59 -22.51
N ASP A 92 -5.43 2.68 -23.13
CA ASP A 92 -4.74 3.38 -24.22
C ASP A 92 -3.91 4.59 -23.72
N ARG A 93 -3.74 4.69 -22.39
CA ARG A 93 -3.13 5.83 -21.72
C ARG A 93 -2.57 5.41 -20.35
N PRO A 94 -1.68 6.22 -19.74
CA PRO A 94 -1.22 5.97 -18.39
C PRO A 94 -2.40 5.94 -17.41
N THR A 95 -2.41 4.96 -16.51
CA THR A 95 -3.53 4.69 -15.60
C THR A 95 -3.02 4.55 -14.18
N VAL A 96 -3.71 5.20 -13.24
CA VAL A 96 -3.44 5.07 -11.79
C VAL A 96 -4.42 4.08 -11.18
N LEU A 97 -3.91 3.09 -10.46
CA LEU A 97 -4.68 2.24 -9.57
C LEU A 97 -4.51 2.78 -8.15
N ASP A 98 -5.60 3.23 -7.54
CA ASP A 98 -5.65 3.69 -6.16
C ASP A 98 -6.24 2.57 -5.30
N VAL A 99 -5.37 1.73 -4.73
CA VAL A 99 -5.78 0.50 -4.03
C VAL A 99 -5.73 0.72 -2.53
N ARG A 100 -6.89 0.68 -1.86
CA ARG A 100 -6.93 0.74 -0.40
C ARG A 100 -6.25 -0.48 0.19
N CYS A 101 -5.36 -0.22 1.14
CA CYS A 101 -4.58 -1.25 1.82
C CYS A 101 -4.63 -1.00 3.33
N ASP A 102 -4.57 -2.10 4.07
CA ASP A 102 -4.46 -2.05 5.52
C ASP A 102 -3.05 -1.58 5.94
N PRO A 103 -2.91 -0.48 6.70
CA PRO A 103 -1.61 -0.01 7.17
C PRO A 103 -0.95 -0.95 8.18
N GLU A 104 -1.71 -1.85 8.79
CA GLU A 104 -1.27 -2.69 9.91
C GLU A 104 -0.76 -4.06 9.49
N VAL A 105 -0.70 -4.32 8.19
CA VAL A 105 -0.01 -5.51 7.68
C VAL A 105 1.50 -5.25 7.71
N PRO A 106 2.27 -5.99 8.55
CA PRO A 106 3.70 -5.82 8.60
C PRO A 106 4.36 -6.24 7.27
N PRO A 107 5.36 -5.48 6.77
CA PRO A 107 6.23 -5.92 5.70
C PRO A 107 7.18 -6.98 6.29
N ILE A 108 6.68 -8.20 6.50
CA ILE A 108 7.46 -9.31 7.04
C ILE A 108 8.37 -9.81 5.91
N PRO A 109 9.70 -9.74 6.05
CA PRO A 109 10.58 -10.53 5.20
C PRO A 109 10.30 -12.01 5.48
N PRO A 110 10.29 -12.92 4.48
CA PRO A 110 10.06 -14.36 4.69
C PRO A 110 11.01 -15.01 5.71
N HIS A 111 12.07 -14.31 6.12
CA HIS A 111 12.95 -14.65 7.23
C HIS A 111 12.97 -13.51 8.26
N ALA A 112 11.90 -13.37 9.05
CA ALA A 112 11.92 -12.49 10.23
C ALA A 112 12.90 -13.07 11.26
N THR A 113 13.85 -12.26 11.73
CA THR A 113 14.75 -12.68 12.80
C THR A 113 13.99 -12.74 14.14
N TRP A 114 14.44 -13.61 15.05
CA TRP A 114 13.86 -13.71 16.40
C TRP A 114 13.82 -12.38 17.16
N GLU A 115 14.79 -11.49 16.92
CA GLU A 115 14.81 -10.14 17.50
C GLU A 115 13.68 -9.25 16.98
N GLN A 116 13.39 -9.27 15.68
CA GLN A 116 12.31 -8.48 15.07
C GLN A 116 10.93 -8.90 15.57
N MET A 117 10.72 -10.19 15.84
CA MET A 117 9.48 -10.66 16.47
C MET A 117 9.35 -10.17 17.91
N LYS A 118 10.45 -10.20 18.69
CA LYS A 118 10.44 -9.77 20.09
C LYS A 118 10.20 -8.26 20.23
N SER A 119 10.85 -7.44 19.40
CA SER A 119 10.65 -5.99 19.39
C SER A 119 9.23 -5.60 18.97
N THR A 120 8.66 -6.29 17.96
CA THR A 120 7.25 -6.09 17.55
C THR A 120 6.30 -6.43 18.71
N ALA A 121 6.54 -7.51 19.43
CA ALA A 121 5.76 -7.87 20.61
C ALA A 121 5.92 -6.86 21.76
N GLU A 122 7.12 -6.34 21.99
CA GLU A 122 7.37 -5.28 22.98
C GLU A 122 6.66 -3.96 22.63
N ALA A 123 6.63 -3.57 21.35
CA ALA A 123 5.92 -2.36 20.90
C ALA A 123 4.40 -2.46 21.14
N VAL A 124 3.80 -3.62 20.83
CA VAL A 124 2.39 -3.91 21.14
C VAL A 124 2.12 -3.80 22.64
N LEU A 125 2.98 -4.39 23.47
CA LEU A 125 2.85 -4.34 24.94
C LEU A 125 3.02 -2.94 25.53
N ARG A 126 3.78 -2.06 24.86
CA ARG A 126 3.96 -0.65 25.25
C ARG A 126 2.80 0.27 24.87
N GLY A 127 1.69 -0.30 24.39
CA GLY A 127 0.46 0.45 24.11
C GLY A 127 0.41 1.01 22.71
N ASP A 128 0.86 0.24 21.71
CA ASP A 128 0.65 0.61 20.32
C ASP A 128 -0.87 0.84 20.09
N PRO A 129 -1.27 2.00 19.53
CA PRO A 129 -2.69 2.34 19.38
C PRO A 129 -3.44 1.32 18.53
N ASN A 130 -2.71 0.56 17.70
CA ASN A 130 -3.25 -0.37 16.72
C ASN A 130 -3.08 -1.84 17.13
N ALA A 131 -2.68 -2.10 18.38
CA ALA A 131 -2.35 -3.44 18.88
C ALA A 131 -3.37 -4.55 18.55
N TRP A 132 -4.67 -4.26 18.71
CA TRP A 132 -5.73 -5.25 18.50
C TRP A 132 -5.88 -5.64 17.03
N HIS A 133 -5.88 -4.66 16.13
CA HIS A 133 -6.11 -4.91 14.71
C HIS A 133 -4.89 -5.62 14.08
N LEU A 134 -3.69 -5.29 14.52
CA LEU A 134 -2.45 -6.02 14.26
C LEU A 134 -2.51 -7.53 14.56
N ILE A 135 -3.05 -7.90 15.73
CA ILE A 135 -3.21 -9.32 16.11
C ILE A 135 -4.23 -10.01 15.20
N THR A 136 -5.32 -9.34 14.85
CA THR A 136 -6.34 -9.90 13.94
C THR A 136 -5.82 -10.11 12.52
N GLN A 137 -4.99 -9.21 11.99
CA GLN A 137 -4.39 -9.39 10.68
C GLN A 137 -3.32 -10.49 10.69
N GLY A 138 -2.47 -10.53 11.72
CA GLY A 138 -1.45 -11.58 11.86
C GLY A 138 -2.05 -13.00 11.89
N THR A 139 -3.18 -13.17 12.58
CA THR A 139 -3.92 -14.45 12.60
C THR A 139 -4.56 -14.78 11.25
N LYS A 140 -5.13 -13.79 10.56
CA LYS A 140 -5.70 -13.97 9.21
C LYS A 140 -4.64 -14.38 8.18
N THR A 141 -3.48 -13.72 8.17
CA THR A 141 -2.37 -14.05 7.25
C THR A 141 -1.84 -15.45 7.50
N LYS A 142 -1.67 -15.85 8.77
CA LYS A 142 -1.27 -17.22 9.12
C LYS A 142 -2.30 -18.26 8.67
N ALA A 143 -3.59 -17.97 8.84
CA ALA A 143 -4.64 -18.87 8.35
C ALA A 143 -4.60 -19.03 6.83
N GLN A 144 -4.32 -17.96 6.07
CA GLN A 144 -4.16 -18.01 4.61
C GLN A 144 -2.95 -18.84 4.17
N GLU A 145 -1.83 -18.82 4.91
CA GLU A 145 -0.68 -19.69 4.64
C GLU A 145 -0.99 -21.19 4.80
N PHE A 146 -1.97 -21.55 5.66
CA PHE A 146 -2.41 -22.93 5.86
C PHE A 146 -3.50 -23.39 4.90
N ILE A 147 -4.07 -22.50 4.08
CA ILE A 147 -5.00 -22.88 3.01
C ILE A 147 -4.14 -23.41 1.85
N PRO A 148 -4.29 -24.69 1.45
CA PRO A 148 -3.54 -25.22 0.33
C PRO A 148 -3.90 -24.44 -0.93
N HIS A 149 -2.89 -23.90 -1.63
CA HIS A 149 -3.07 -23.44 -3.00
C HIS A 149 -3.47 -24.65 -3.85
N HIS A 150 -4.73 -24.69 -4.30
CA HIS A 150 -5.13 -25.54 -5.40
C HIS A 150 -4.64 -24.88 -6.69
N ASP A 151 -3.61 -25.46 -7.30
CA ASP A 151 -3.21 -25.14 -8.67
C ASP A 151 -4.39 -25.41 -9.61
N ASN A 152 -4.77 -24.39 -10.38
CA ASN A 152 -5.67 -24.51 -11.53
C ASN A 152 -5.15 -23.62 -12.66
#